data_AF-D8MBD0-F1
#
_entry.id   AF-D8MBD0-F1
#
_cell.length_a   1.000
_cell.length_b   1.000
_cell.length_c   1.000
_cell.angle_alpha   90.00
_cell.angle_beta   90.00
_cell.angle_gamma   90.00
#
_symmetry.space_group_name_H-M   'P 1'
#
loop_
_entity.id
_entity.type
_entity.pdbx_description
1 polymer ?
#
loop_
_entity_poly.entity_id
_entity_poly.type
_entity_poly.pdbx_seq_one_letter_code
_entity_poly.pdbx_strand_id
1 'polypeptide(L)'
;MDELQKATLQVVFEHFRFNGFYSSSAPSWTFAKHLSTLDPTDINRHTRTGLVIESGFSFTHIIPIVDGSVVLDAVRRVNVGGKLLTNLLKETLSFRQMNVQDCFYLVNKIKEAYSYLSLDVLRGRALLSVRSRSRKLQAASRTL
;
A
#
# COMPACT_ATOMS: atom_id res chain seq x y z
N MET A 1 -26.96 -4.31 10.42
CA MET A 1 -25.77 -4.10 11.27
C MET A 1 -25.09 -5.44 11.43
N ASP A 2 -23.86 -5.54 10.99
CA ASP A 2 -23.05 -6.76 11.06
C ASP A 2 -22.77 -7.15 12.54
N GLU A 3 -22.67 -8.43 12.85
CA GLU A 3 -22.50 -8.93 14.22
C GLU A 3 -21.19 -8.41 14.85
N LEU A 4 -20.13 -8.29 14.04
CA LEU A 4 -18.86 -7.72 14.48
C LEU A 4 -19.00 -6.24 14.89
N GLN A 5 -19.83 -5.49 14.16
CA GLN A 5 -20.04 -4.08 14.43
C GLN A 5 -20.82 -3.89 15.74
N LYS A 6 -21.80 -4.77 16.02
CA LYS A 6 -22.52 -4.78 17.30
C LYS A 6 -21.57 -5.07 18.47
N ALA A 7 -20.74 -6.12 18.35
CA ALA A 7 -19.77 -6.48 19.38
C ALA A 7 -18.79 -5.32 19.66
N THR A 8 -18.35 -4.61 18.62
CA THR A 8 -17.48 -3.44 18.77
C THR A 8 -18.18 -2.32 19.55
N LEU A 9 -19.44 -2.00 19.19
CA LEU A 9 -20.21 -0.97 19.90
C LEU A 9 -20.47 -1.35 21.36
N GLN A 10 -20.71 -2.63 21.64
CA GLN A 10 -20.88 -3.11 23.01
C GLN A 10 -19.64 -2.84 23.87
N VAL A 11 -18.45 -3.16 23.36
CA VAL A 11 -17.20 -2.87 24.07
C VAL A 11 -17.02 -1.37 24.30
N VAL A 12 -17.28 -0.54 23.28
CA VAL A 12 -17.12 0.92 23.37
C VAL A 12 -18.06 1.54 24.42
N PHE A 13 -19.33 1.15 24.43
CA PHE A 13 -20.33 1.79 25.30
C PHE A 13 -20.52 1.10 26.65
N GLU A 14 -20.48 -0.23 26.73
CA GLU A 14 -20.72 -0.96 27.98
C GLU A 14 -19.46 -1.13 28.81
N HIS A 15 -18.34 -1.45 28.17
CA HIS A 15 -17.08 -1.67 28.87
C HIS A 15 -16.35 -0.34 29.13
N PHE A 16 -16.09 0.45 28.07
CA PHE A 16 -15.35 1.71 28.20
C PHE A 16 -16.20 2.92 28.59
N ARG A 17 -17.53 2.83 28.50
CA ARG A 17 -18.47 3.89 28.93
C ARG A 17 -18.24 5.23 28.23
N PHE A 18 -17.83 5.22 26.97
CA PHE A 18 -17.74 6.46 26.19
C PHE A 18 -19.11 7.10 25.95
N ASN A 19 -19.19 8.43 25.93
CA ASN A 19 -20.45 9.16 25.70
C ASN A 19 -20.87 9.19 24.22
N GLY A 20 -19.95 8.95 23.30
CA GLY A 20 -20.23 8.98 21.86
C GLY A 20 -19.17 8.24 21.06
N PHE A 21 -19.56 7.75 19.89
CA PHE A 21 -18.71 7.02 18.96
C PHE A 21 -19.02 7.43 17.53
N TYR A 22 -18.00 7.82 16.79
CA TYR A 22 -18.11 8.14 15.36
C TYR A 22 -17.14 7.24 14.58
N SER A 23 -17.69 6.44 13.67
CA SER A 23 -16.91 5.57 12.78
C SER A 23 -17.05 6.05 11.35
N SER A 24 -15.93 6.13 10.65
CA SER A 24 -15.88 6.41 9.22
C SER A 24 -14.66 5.73 8.62
N SER A 25 -14.71 5.50 7.30
CA SER A 25 -13.61 4.88 6.59
C SER A 25 -12.40 5.83 6.55
N ALA A 26 -11.18 5.31 6.73
CA ALA A 26 -9.95 6.10 6.62
C ALA A 26 -9.84 6.86 5.26
N PRO A 27 -10.24 6.27 4.12
CA PRO A 27 -10.32 6.96 2.82
C PRO A 27 -11.18 8.22 2.83
N SER A 28 -12.32 8.21 3.52
CA SER A 28 -13.19 9.39 3.64
C SER A 28 -12.48 10.54 4.36
N TRP A 29 -11.74 10.25 5.43
CA TRP A 29 -10.96 11.24 6.16
C TRP A 29 -9.78 11.78 5.36
N THR A 30 -9.04 10.89 4.70
CA THR A 30 -7.92 11.28 3.82
C THR A 30 -8.41 12.17 2.68
N PHE A 31 -9.56 11.84 2.08
CA PHE A 31 -10.18 12.66 1.05
C PHE A 31 -10.61 14.02 1.58
N ALA A 32 -11.32 14.07 2.71
CA ALA A 32 -11.74 15.33 3.33
C ALA A 32 -10.53 16.23 3.66
N LYS A 33 -9.45 15.64 4.19
CA LYS A 33 -8.19 16.35 4.43
C LYS A 33 -7.58 16.85 3.12
N HIS A 34 -7.53 16.04 2.07
CA HIS A 34 -7.01 16.46 0.78
C HIS A 34 -7.82 17.63 0.18
N LEU A 35 -9.16 17.57 0.23
CA LEU A 35 -10.00 18.67 -0.22
C LEU A 35 -9.73 19.98 0.52
N SER A 36 -9.37 19.92 1.82
CA SER A 36 -9.00 21.11 2.59
C SER A 36 -7.68 21.75 2.14
N THR A 37 -6.80 20.98 1.48
CA THR A 37 -5.51 21.47 0.95
C THR A 37 -5.61 22.05 -0.45
N LEU A 38 -6.69 21.79 -1.19
CA LEU A 38 -6.91 22.31 -2.54
C LEU A 38 -7.37 23.77 -2.50
N ASP A 39 -7.10 24.53 -3.55
CA ASP A 39 -7.59 25.91 -3.66
C ASP A 39 -9.12 25.96 -3.68
N PRO A 40 -9.74 27.03 -3.15
CA PRO A 40 -11.21 27.18 -3.14
C PRO A 40 -11.86 27.16 -4.53
N THR A 41 -11.09 27.47 -5.58
CA THR A 41 -11.54 27.47 -6.98
C THR A 41 -11.41 26.12 -7.66
N ASP A 42 -10.81 25.11 -7.01
CA ASP A 42 -10.64 23.78 -7.58
C ASP A 42 -12.02 23.09 -7.76
N ILE A 43 -12.28 22.62 -8.97
CA ILE A 43 -13.50 21.89 -9.33
C ILE A 43 -13.72 20.67 -8.43
N ASN A 44 -12.66 19.98 -8.02
CA ASN A 44 -12.75 18.76 -7.20
C ASN A 44 -13.16 19.12 -5.77
N ARG A 45 -12.74 20.29 -5.28
CA ARG A 45 -13.16 20.82 -3.97
C ARG A 45 -14.61 21.26 -3.99
N HIS A 46 -15.04 21.91 -5.07
CA HIS A 46 -16.42 22.36 -5.24
C HIS A 46 -17.39 21.17 -5.38
N THR A 47 -17.07 20.23 -6.27
CA THR A 47 -17.89 19.03 -6.53
C THR A 47 -17.70 17.92 -5.50
N ARG A 48 -16.70 18.03 -4.61
CA ARG A 48 -16.34 16.99 -3.62
C ARG A 48 -16.22 15.60 -4.24
N THR A 49 -15.71 15.55 -5.47
CA THR A 49 -15.63 14.34 -6.28
C THR A 49 -14.17 13.98 -6.50
N GLY A 50 -13.86 12.68 -6.46
CA GLY A 50 -12.50 12.20 -6.65
C GLY A 50 -12.36 10.69 -6.47
N LEU A 51 -11.15 10.19 -6.67
CA LEU A 51 -10.82 8.77 -6.53
C LEU A 51 -9.72 8.60 -5.48
N VAL A 52 -10.02 7.87 -4.42
CA VAL A 52 -9.02 7.52 -3.40
C VAL A 52 -8.46 6.14 -3.72
N ILE A 53 -7.14 6.06 -3.91
CA ILE A 53 -6.42 4.79 -4.06
C ILE A 53 -5.56 4.59 -2.81
N GLU A 54 -5.99 3.69 -1.94
CA GLU A 54 -5.30 3.37 -0.68
C GLU A 54 -4.55 2.04 -0.83
N SER A 55 -3.22 2.10 -0.92
CA SER A 55 -2.36 0.91 -0.91
C SER A 55 -1.89 0.62 0.50
N GLY A 56 -2.39 -0.46 1.09
CA GLY A 56 -2.12 -0.85 2.47
C GLY A 56 -1.16 -2.03 2.60
N PHE A 57 -1.00 -2.48 3.84
CA PHE A 57 -0.18 -3.65 4.14
C PHE A 57 -0.71 -4.92 3.49
N SER A 58 -2.02 -5.18 3.53
CA SER A 58 -2.58 -6.44 3.03
C SER A 58 -3.30 -6.31 1.68
N PHE A 59 -3.93 -5.16 1.43
CA PHE A 59 -4.84 -4.95 0.29
C PHE A 59 -4.66 -3.53 -0.25
N THR A 60 -5.08 -3.33 -1.50
CA THR A 60 -5.22 -2.02 -2.11
C THR A 60 -6.71 -1.74 -2.36
N HIS A 61 -7.23 -0.62 -1.88
CA HIS A 61 -8.61 -0.21 -2.10
C HIS A 61 -8.68 0.95 -3.08
N ILE A 62 -9.64 0.88 -3.99
CA ILE A 62 -9.97 1.91 -4.98
C ILE A 62 -11.38 2.36 -4.65
N ILE A 63 -11.53 3.62 -4.21
CA ILE A 63 -12.75 4.14 -3.60
C ILE A 63 -13.15 5.42 -4.32
N PRO A 64 -14.11 5.34 -5.24
CA PRO A 64 -14.67 6.51 -5.90
C PRO A 64 -15.61 7.26 -4.95
N ILE A 65 -15.46 8.59 -4.94
CA ILE A 65 -16.29 9.51 -4.18
C ILE A 65 -16.91 10.49 -5.18
N VAL A 66 -18.23 10.62 -5.16
CA VAL A 66 -19.00 11.53 -6.01
C VAL A 66 -19.90 12.36 -5.11
N ASP A 67 -19.86 13.68 -5.27
CA ASP A 67 -20.61 14.65 -4.45
C ASP A 67 -20.43 14.43 -2.94
N GLY A 68 -19.21 14.10 -2.53
CA GLY A 68 -18.85 13.82 -1.13
C GLY A 68 -19.31 12.47 -0.59
N SER A 69 -19.96 11.64 -1.40
CA SER A 69 -20.47 10.32 -1.02
C SER A 69 -19.67 9.20 -1.70
N VAL A 70 -19.40 8.13 -0.96
CA VAL A 70 -18.72 6.95 -1.51
C VAL A 70 -19.68 6.19 -2.42
N VAL A 71 -19.26 5.90 -3.66
CA VAL A 71 -20.03 5.07 -4.59
C VAL A 71 -19.70 3.60 -4.32
N LEU A 72 -20.43 2.99 -3.37
CA LEU A 72 -20.15 1.66 -2.84
C LEU A 72 -20.04 0.57 -3.93
N ASP A 73 -20.92 0.59 -4.93
CA ASP A 73 -20.95 -0.40 -6.02
C ASP A 73 -19.70 -0.35 -6.91
N ALA A 74 -19.02 0.81 -6.94
CA ALA A 74 -17.81 1.02 -7.72
C ALA A 74 -16.53 0.87 -6.87
N VAL A 75 -16.66 0.59 -5.57
CA VAL A 75 -15.50 0.27 -4.72
C VAL A 75 -14.87 -1.04 -5.20
N ARG A 76 -13.54 -1.04 -5.32
CA ARG A 76 -12.76 -2.23 -5.70
C ARG A 76 -11.68 -2.50 -4.67
N ARG A 77 -11.61 -3.74 -4.22
CA ARG A 77 -10.53 -4.25 -3.39
C ARG A 77 -9.66 -5.18 -4.21
N VAL A 78 -8.38 -4.84 -4.30
CA VAL A 78 -7.37 -5.66 -4.93
C VAL A 78 -6.60 -6.41 -3.84
N ASN A 79 -6.50 -7.74 -3.98
CA ASN A 79 -5.79 -8.61 -3.05
C ASN A 79 -4.25 -8.57 -3.22
N VAL A 80 -3.74 -7.36 -3.40
CA VAL A 80 -2.32 -7.05 -3.55
C VAL A 80 -2.02 -5.89 -2.59
N GLY A 81 -1.05 -6.11 -1.71
CA GLY A 81 -0.57 -5.11 -0.76
C GLY A 81 0.89 -5.36 -0.39
N GLY A 82 1.40 -4.58 0.56
CA GLY A 82 2.80 -4.66 1.00
C GLY A 82 3.26 -6.05 1.48
N LYS A 83 2.39 -6.84 2.11
CA LYS A 83 2.67 -8.20 2.60
C LYS A 83 2.96 -9.16 1.46
N LEU A 84 2.20 -9.09 0.37
CA LEU A 84 2.43 -9.91 -0.80
C LEU A 84 3.80 -9.62 -1.40
N LEU A 85 4.14 -8.34 -1.56
CA LEU A 85 5.44 -7.92 -2.06
C LEU A 85 6.60 -8.35 -1.16
N THR A 86 6.43 -8.22 0.16
CA THR A 86 7.43 -8.68 1.13
C THR A 86 7.60 -10.20 1.06
N ASN A 87 6.51 -10.96 0.96
CA ASN A 87 6.58 -12.42 0.82
C ASN A 87 7.25 -12.85 -0.49
N LEU A 88 6.94 -12.19 -1.60
CA LEU A 88 7.60 -12.43 -2.89
C LEU A 88 9.11 -12.15 -2.80
N LEU A 89 9.51 -11.06 -2.13
CA LEU A 89 10.92 -10.76 -1.92
C LEU A 89 11.59 -11.81 -1.02
N LYS A 90 10.91 -12.27 0.04
CA LYS A 90 11.41 -13.34 0.91
C LYS A 90 11.65 -14.62 0.14
N GLU A 91 10.69 -15.06 -0.67
CA GLU A 91 10.81 -16.27 -1.50
C GLU A 91 11.98 -16.12 -2.49
N THR A 92 12.08 -14.96 -3.14
CA THR A 92 13.14 -14.68 -4.11
C THR A 92 14.54 -14.71 -3.47
N LEU A 93 14.70 -14.11 -2.29
CA LEU A 93 15.96 -14.08 -1.55
C LEU A 93 16.31 -15.46 -1.00
N SER A 94 15.32 -16.18 -0.48
CA SER A 94 15.47 -17.54 0.06
C SER A 94 15.89 -18.54 -1.01
N PHE A 95 15.37 -18.38 -2.23
CA PHE A 95 15.75 -19.22 -3.36
C PHE A 95 17.16 -18.91 -3.89
N ARG A 96 17.60 -17.64 -3.87
CA ARG A 96 18.82 -17.21 -4.57
C ARG A 96 20.07 -17.08 -3.71
N GLN A 97 19.93 -16.73 -2.43
CA GLN A 97 21.08 -16.34 -1.60
C GLN A 97 21.08 -17.01 -0.23
N MET A 98 20.06 -16.77 0.59
CA MET A 98 20.01 -17.23 1.98
C MET A 98 18.57 -17.40 2.44
N ASN A 99 18.29 -18.46 3.20
CA ASN A 99 16.96 -18.72 3.72
C ASN A 99 16.56 -17.63 4.73
N VAL A 100 15.57 -16.82 4.35
CA VAL A 100 14.99 -15.73 5.17
C VAL A 100 13.47 -15.91 5.31
N GLN A 101 12.98 -17.15 5.22
CA GLN A 101 11.55 -17.47 5.29
C GLN A 101 10.93 -17.02 6.62
N ASP A 102 11.68 -17.01 7.72
CA ASP A 102 11.17 -16.57 9.03
C ASP A 102 11.47 -15.09 9.33
N CYS A 103 12.25 -14.42 8.48
CA CYS A 103 12.73 -13.05 8.72
C CYS A 103 11.81 -11.98 8.10
N PHE A 104 10.50 -12.02 8.37
CA PHE A 104 9.54 -11.09 7.74
C PHE A 104 9.87 -9.61 8.02
N TYR A 105 10.16 -9.26 9.27
CA TYR A 105 10.47 -7.89 9.66
C TYR A 105 11.70 -7.34 8.95
N LEU A 106 12.79 -8.12 8.91
CA LEU A 106 14.04 -7.75 8.26
C LEU A 106 13.83 -7.53 6.75
N VAL A 107 13.14 -8.46 6.08
CA VAL A 107 12.90 -8.34 4.63
C VAL A 107 11.95 -7.19 4.32
N ASN A 108 10.99 -6.88 5.20
CA ASN A 108 10.16 -5.68 5.04
C ASN A 108 11.00 -4.39 5.14
N LYS A 109 11.96 -4.31 6.07
CA LYS A 109 12.88 -3.18 6.18
C LYS A 109 13.79 -3.06 4.95
N ILE A 110 14.32 -4.17 4.44
CA ILE A 110 15.10 -4.19 3.21
C ILE A 110 14.26 -3.70 2.02
N LYS A 111 13.01 -4.16 1.92
CA LYS A 111 12.08 -3.69 0.88
C LYS A 111 11.88 -2.18 0.96
N GLU A 112 11.55 -1.65 2.15
CA GLU A 112 11.31 -0.22 2.35
C GLU A 112 12.57 0.64 2.11
N ALA A 113 13.76 0.13 2.42
CA ALA A 113 15.01 0.88 2.29
C ALA A 113 15.61 0.84 0.87
N TYR A 114 15.46 -0.27 0.14
CA TYR A 114 16.21 -0.50 -1.10
C TYR A 114 15.34 -0.77 -2.34
N SER A 115 14.04 -0.99 -2.18
CA SER A 115 13.14 -1.19 -3.33
C SER A 115 12.55 0.14 -3.80
N TYR A 116 12.41 0.29 -5.11
CA TYR A 116 11.78 1.45 -5.73
C TYR A 116 11.01 1.03 -6.97
N LEU A 117 10.06 1.86 -7.39
CA LEU A 117 9.28 1.62 -8.59
C LEU A 117 10.05 2.12 -9.82
N SER A 118 10.19 1.26 -10.83
CA SER A 118 10.74 1.69 -12.12
C SER A 118 9.64 2.32 -12.96
N LEU A 119 9.91 3.52 -13.51
CA LEU A 119 8.98 4.21 -14.42
C LEU A 119 8.83 3.49 -15.78
N ASP A 120 9.86 2.73 -16.18
CA ASP A 120 9.85 1.93 -17.39
C ASP A 120 10.42 0.54 -17.08
N VAL A 121 9.52 -0.43 -16.98
CA VAL A 121 9.85 -1.81 -16.62
C VAL A 121 10.76 -2.45 -17.68
N LEU A 122 10.56 -2.16 -18.97
CA LEU A 122 11.32 -2.78 -20.06
C LEU A 122 12.74 -2.21 -20.12
N ARG A 123 12.87 -0.88 -20.04
CA ARG A 123 14.17 -0.22 -20.03
C ARG A 123 14.95 -0.49 -18.74
N GLY A 124 14.25 -0.55 -17.60
CA GLY A 124 14.84 -0.91 -16.31
C GLY A 124 15.45 -2.32 -16.30
N ARG A 125 14.79 -3.29 -16.95
CA ARG A 125 15.31 -4.66 -17.10
C ARG A 125 16.59 -4.70 -17.93
N ALA A 126 16.67 -3.92 -19.02
CA ALA A 126 17.87 -3.85 -19.84
C ALA A 126 19.07 -3.29 -19.05
N LEU A 127 18.88 -2.19 -18.30
CA LEU A 127 19.93 -1.60 -17.46
C LEU A 127 20.45 -2.56 -16.38
N LEU A 128 19.56 -3.33 -15.75
CA LEU A 128 19.94 -4.34 -14.76
C LEU A 128 20.70 -5.52 -15.39
N SER A 129 20.35 -5.94 -16.61
CA SER A 129 21.10 -6.99 -17.33
C SER A 129 22.53 -6.56 -17.68
N VAL A 130 22.74 -5.29 -18.02
CA VAL A 130 24.07 -4.74 -18.35
C VAL A 130 24.94 -4.66 -17.10
N ARG A 131 24.40 -4.15 -15.98
CA ARG A 131 25.13 -4.09 -14.70
C ARG A 131 25.51 -5.47 -14.14
N SER A 132 24.67 -6.49 -14.35
CA SER A 132 24.95 -7.88 -13.99
C SER A 132 26.14 -8.45 -14.80
N ARG A 133 26.24 -8.13 -16.09
CA ARG A 133 27.35 -8.56 -16.95
C ARG A 133 28.68 -7.88 -16.59
N SER A 134 28.67 -6.57 -16.33
CA SER A 134 29.90 -5.84 -15.94
C SER A 134 30.48 -6.31 -14.60
N ARG A 135 29.63 -6.70 -13.63
CA ARG A 135 30.12 -7.27 -12.35
C ARG A 135 30.71 -8.68 -12.51
N LYS A 136 30.16 -9.52 -13.39
CA LYS A 136 30.76 -10.83 -13.71
C LYS A 136 32.13 -10.71 -14.37
N LEU A 137 32.33 -9.71 -15.25
CA LEU A 137 33.62 -9.43 -15.89
C LEU A 137 34.68 -8.89 -14.89
N GLN A 138 34.28 -8.01 -13.97
CA GLN A 138 35.20 -7.48 -12.95
C GLN A 138 35.56 -8.51 -11.86
N ALA A 139 34.66 -9.44 -11.54
CA ALA A 139 34.96 -10.53 -10.61
C ALA A 139 35.90 -11.57 -11.24
N ALA A 140 35.77 -11.86 -12.54
CA ALA A 140 36.64 -12.80 -13.26
C ALA A 140 38.08 -12.26 -13.46
N SER A 141 38.26 -10.93 -13.58
CA SER A 141 39.58 -10.31 -13.74
C SER A 141 40.38 -10.16 -12.45
N ARG A 142 39.82 -10.52 -11.29
CA ARG A 142 40.49 -10.48 -9.96
C ARG A 142 40.93 -11.86 -9.46
N THR A 143 40.76 -12.90 -10.27
CA THR A 143 41.11 -14.29 -9.92
C THR A 143 42.18 -14.88 -10.85
N LEU A 144 42.91 -14.02 -11.58
CA LEU A 144 44.15 -14.35 -12.29
C LEU A 144 45.27 -13.45 -11.79
#